data_AF-A0A971L5C2-F1
#
_entry.id   AF-A0A971L5C2-F1
#
_cell.length_a   1.000
_cell.length_b   1.000
_cell.length_c   1.000
_cell.angle_alpha   90.00
_cell.angle_beta   90.00
_cell.angle_gamma   90.00
#
_symmetry.space_group_name_H-M   'P 1'
#
loop_
_entity.id
_entity.type
_entity.pdbx_description
1 polymer ?
#
loop_
_entity_poly.entity_id
_entity_poly.type
_entity_poly.pdbx_seq_one_letter_code
_entity_poly.pdbx_strand_id
1 'polypeptide(L)'
;MPTHQTPLVAPSKHELSQWHPAPIEKNPAALYLLSLRSINSREVMRRVMKGIALVLGFDEIEAIQWEKLRHTHVQFIINEAIARDLKPSSINLQLSALKGIAKQAWLNYQMSADAYQRIKEVKGASGQRIAPGRAWAKAIKSERMPSPRNWYLL
;
A
#
# COMPACT_ATOMS: atom_id res chain seq x y z
N MET A 1 -20.05 2.83 -30.36
CA MET A 1 -18.95 2.73 -29.37
C MET A 1 -19.49 3.19 -28.02
N PRO A 2 -19.98 2.31 -27.13
CA PRO A 2 -20.47 2.75 -25.83
C PRO A 2 -19.35 2.68 -24.78
N THR A 3 -19.04 3.84 -24.19
CA THR A 3 -18.22 3.99 -22.99
C THR A 3 -19.00 3.51 -21.77
N HIS A 4 -18.68 2.33 -21.25
CA HIS A 4 -19.17 1.89 -19.95
C HIS A 4 -18.35 2.57 -18.84
N GLN A 5 -18.76 3.78 -18.45
CA GLN A 5 -18.47 4.27 -17.11
C GLN A 5 -19.44 3.59 -16.15
N THR A 6 -18.97 2.55 -15.46
CA THR A 6 -19.68 1.99 -14.31
C THR A 6 -19.53 2.96 -13.14
N PRO A 7 -20.61 3.40 -12.46
CA PRO A 7 -20.51 4.30 -11.32
C PRO A 7 -19.77 3.62 -10.16
N LEU A 8 -18.93 4.40 -9.47
CA LEU A 8 -18.29 4.02 -8.20
C LEU A 8 -19.35 3.89 -7.10
N VAL A 9 -19.78 2.67 -6.83
CA VAL A 9 -20.59 2.31 -5.65
C VAL A 9 -19.66 1.58 -4.67
N ALA A 10 -19.62 2.02 -3.42
CA ALA A 10 -18.95 1.27 -2.35
C ALA A 10 -19.53 -0.15 -2.30
N PRO A 11 -18.71 -1.22 -2.22
CA PRO A 11 -19.23 -2.58 -2.28
C PRO A 11 -20.23 -2.79 -1.14
N SER A 12 -21.45 -3.16 -1.51
CA SER A 12 -22.52 -3.39 -0.54
C SER A 12 -22.15 -4.59 0.34
N LYS A 13 -22.60 -4.61 1.60
CA LYS A 13 -22.32 -5.70 2.57
C LYS A 13 -22.66 -7.10 2.02
N HIS A 14 -23.57 -7.18 1.04
CA HIS A 14 -24.00 -8.41 0.36
C HIS A 14 -22.97 -8.92 -0.68
N GLU A 15 -22.16 -8.05 -1.30
CA GLU A 15 -21.05 -8.48 -2.20
C GLU A 15 -19.91 -9.13 -1.43
N LEU A 16 -19.71 -8.72 -0.17
CA LEU A 16 -18.70 -9.28 0.72
C LEU A 16 -19.06 -10.69 1.20
N SER A 17 -20.36 -11.02 1.25
CA SER A 17 -20.85 -12.36 1.62
C SER A 17 -20.57 -13.46 0.59
N GLN A 18 -20.17 -13.09 -0.64
CA GLN A 18 -19.85 -14.07 -1.71
C GLN A 18 -18.38 -14.50 -1.73
N TRP A 19 -17.62 -14.18 -0.68
CA TRP A 19 -16.19 -14.46 -0.58
C TRP A 19 -15.97 -15.86 -0.01
N HIS A 20 -15.69 -16.81 -0.90
CA HIS A 20 -15.28 -18.17 -0.52
C HIS A 20 -13.75 -18.29 -0.61
N PRO A 21 -13.10 -18.93 0.37
CA PRO A 21 -11.66 -19.11 0.34
C PRO A 21 -11.25 -20.00 -0.84
N ALA A 22 -10.34 -19.49 -1.68
CA ALA A 22 -9.72 -20.30 -2.73
C ALA A 22 -8.88 -21.44 -2.10
N PRO A 23 -8.73 -22.59 -2.80
CA PRO A 23 -7.76 -23.61 -2.39
C PRO A 23 -6.38 -22.98 -2.13
N ILE A 24 -5.64 -23.46 -1.12
CA ILE A 24 -4.37 -22.86 -0.66
C ILE A 24 -3.40 -22.61 -1.83
N GLU A 25 -3.32 -23.55 -2.77
CA GLU A 25 -2.48 -23.48 -3.97
C GLU A 25 -2.81 -22.30 -4.91
N LYS A 26 -4.03 -21.78 -4.82
CA LYS A 26 -4.53 -20.66 -5.62
C LYS A 26 -4.75 -19.40 -4.80
N ASN A 27 -4.50 -19.41 -3.49
CA ASN A 27 -4.69 -18.24 -2.64
C ASN A 27 -3.46 -17.30 -2.78
N PRO A 28 -3.62 -16.07 -3.31
CA PRO A 28 -2.49 -15.15 -3.50
C PRO A 28 -1.74 -14.80 -2.21
N ALA A 29 -2.42 -14.75 -1.06
CA ALA A 29 -1.79 -14.47 0.22
C ALA A 29 -0.94 -15.66 0.72
N ALA A 30 -1.44 -16.89 0.54
CA ALA A 30 -0.66 -18.09 0.85
C ALA A 30 0.58 -18.20 -0.04
N LEU A 31 0.42 -17.98 -1.36
CA LEU A 31 1.53 -17.93 -2.33
C LEU A 31 2.55 -16.84 -1.98
N TYR A 32 2.09 -15.69 -1.48
CA TYR A 32 2.98 -14.62 -1.04
C TYR A 32 3.82 -15.05 0.16
N LEU A 33 3.21 -15.67 1.18
CA LEU A 33 3.95 -16.20 2.34
C LEU A 33 4.98 -17.25 1.94
N LEU A 34 4.63 -18.15 1.01
CA LEU A 34 5.56 -19.16 0.49
C LEU A 34 6.78 -18.52 -0.20
N SER A 35 6.59 -17.38 -0.88
CA SER A 35 7.66 -16.66 -1.56
C SER A 35 8.71 -16.02 -0.62
N LEU A 36 8.37 -15.83 0.67
CA LEU A 36 9.28 -15.24 1.66
C LEU A 36 10.29 -16.29 2.13
N ARG A 37 11.57 -15.91 2.18
CA ARG A 37 12.68 -16.83 2.48
C ARG A 37 12.88 -17.13 3.98
N SER A 38 12.47 -16.21 4.86
CA SER A 38 12.67 -16.32 6.31
C SER A 38 11.37 -16.64 7.03
N ILE A 39 11.42 -17.57 7.99
CA ILE A 39 10.30 -17.91 8.88
C ILE A 39 9.81 -16.67 9.64
N ASN A 40 10.74 -15.85 10.15
CA ASN A 40 10.38 -14.62 10.86
C ASN A 40 9.65 -13.63 9.94
N SER A 41 10.09 -13.50 8.68
CA SER A 41 9.40 -12.65 7.71
C SER A 41 7.99 -13.15 7.41
N ARG A 42 7.79 -14.47 7.29
CA ARG A 42 6.47 -15.07 7.10
C ARG A 42 5.54 -14.77 8.28
N GLU A 43 6.04 -14.93 9.50
CA GLU A 43 5.24 -14.70 10.71
C GLU A 43 4.87 -13.22 10.87
N VAL A 44 5.81 -12.30 10.62
CA VAL A 44 5.53 -10.86 10.59
C VAL A 44 4.48 -10.54 9.53
N MET A 45 4.62 -11.05 8.30
CA MET A 45 3.67 -10.78 7.23
C MET A 45 2.29 -11.38 7.49
N ARG A 46 2.22 -12.56 8.12
CA ARG A 46 0.96 -13.14 8.58
C ARG A 46 0.24 -12.23 9.55
N ARG A 47 0.94 -11.69 10.57
CA ARG A 47 0.36 -10.75 11.54
C ARG A 47 -0.12 -9.46 10.87
N VAL A 48 0.66 -8.93 9.94
CA VAL A 48 0.29 -7.74 9.15
C VAL A 48 -0.98 -8.02 8.35
N MET A 49 -1.07 -9.16 7.67
CA MET A 49 -2.25 -9.54 6.90
C MET A 49 -3.48 -9.77 7.78
N LYS A 50 -3.35 -10.34 8.99
CA LYS A 50 -4.45 -10.41 9.96
C LYS A 50 -4.96 -9.02 10.34
N GLY A 51 -4.06 -8.07 10.59
CA GLY A 51 -4.44 -6.69 10.84
C GLY A 51 -5.22 -6.05 9.67
N ILE A 52 -4.81 -6.33 8.43
CA ILE A 52 -5.53 -5.89 7.23
C ILE A 52 -6.90 -6.57 7.11
N ALA A 53 -7.00 -7.86 7.43
CA ALA A 53 -8.26 -8.60 7.36
C ALA A 53 -9.30 -8.00 8.31
N LEU A 54 -8.90 -7.67 9.54
CA LEU A 54 -9.78 -7.01 10.50
C LEU A 54 -10.25 -5.63 10.03
N VAL A 55 -9.40 -4.86 9.33
CA VAL A 55 -9.79 -3.57 8.72
C VAL A 55 -10.85 -3.76 7.64
N LEU A 56 -10.78 -4.86 6.89
CA LEU A 56 -11.75 -5.21 5.85
C LEU A 56 -12.99 -5.93 6.40
N GLY A 57 -13.04 -6.25 7.70
CA GLY A 57 -14.15 -6.94 8.35
C GLY A 57 -14.13 -8.47 8.22
N PHE A 58 -12.96 -9.06 7.96
CA PHE A 58 -12.77 -10.52 7.90
C PHE A 58 -11.95 -11.01 9.09
N ASP A 59 -12.33 -12.17 9.63
CA ASP A 59 -11.61 -12.80 10.75
C ASP A 59 -10.35 -13.56 10.29
N GLU A 60 -10.38 -14.10 9.06
CA GLU A 60 -9.30 -14.93 8.51
C GLU A 60 -8.74 -14.35 7.21
N ILE A 61 -7.43 -14.54 6.98
CA ILE A 61 -6.71 -14.05 5.79
C ILE A 61 -7.23 -14.75 4.53
N GLU A 62 -7.55 -16.03 4.67
CA GLU A 62 -7.98 -16.92 3.60
C GLU A 62 -9.38 -16.59 3.08
N ALA A 63 -10.22 -15.96 3.92
CA ALA A 63 -11.57 -15.54 3.55
C ALA A 63 -11.59 -14.36 2.57
N ILE A 64 -10.46 -13.66 2.40
CA ILE A 64 -10.37 -12.48 1.53
C ILE A 64 -10.17 -12.92 0.07
N GLN A 65 -11.02 -12.41 -0.83
CA GLN A 65 -10.85 -12.53 -2.28
C GLN A 65 -9.75 -11.58 -2.78
N TRP A 66 -8.49 -11.93 -2.50
CA TRP A 66 -7.32 -11.12 -2.84
C TRP A 66 -7.20 -10.81 -4.34
N GLU A 67 -7.74 -11.66 -5.21
CA GLU A 67 -7.83 -11.46 -6.65
C GLU A 67 -8.76 -10.29 -7.05
N LYS A 68 -9.74 -9.98 -6.22
CA LYS A 68 -10.64 -8.83 -6.37
C LYS A 68 -10.08 -7.55 -5.77
N LEU A 69 -8.87 -7.59 -5.19
CA LEU A 69 -8.21 -6.40 -4.69
C LEU A 69 -7.98 -5.40 -5.83
N ARG A 70 -8.30 -4.12 -5.58
CA ARG A 70 -8.10 -3.01 -6.52
C ARG A 70 -7.39 -1.88 -5.80
N HIS A 71 -6.84 -0.94 -6.56
CA HIS A 71 -6.12 0.22 -6.00
C HIS A 71 -6.96 1.02 -4.99
N THR A 72 -8.28 1.09 -5.19
CA THR A 72 -9.24 1.74 -4.27
C THR A 72 -9.24 1.07 -2.90
N HIS A 73 -9.29 -0.27 -2.85
CA HIS A 73 -9.24 -1.04 -1.60
C HIS A 73 -7.89 -0.84 -0.89
N VAL A 74 -6.79 -0.83 -1.64
CA VAL A 74 -5.46 -0.56 -1.08
C VAL A 74 -5.40 0.85 -0.51
N GLN A 75 -5.91 1.86 -1.21
CA GLN A 75 -5.95 3.24 -0.73
C GLN A 75 -6.80 3.37 0.55
N PHE A 76 -7.94 2.68 0.62
CA PHE A 76 -8.77 2.62 1.82
C PHE A 76 -7.99 2.08 3.02
N ILE A 77 -7.30 0.94 2.87
CA ILE A 77 -6.49 0.34 3.95
C ILE A 77 -5.40 1.29 4.42
N ILE A 78 -4.72 1.98 3.49
CA ILE A 78 -3.67 2.95 3.82
C ILE A 78 -4.24 4.16 4.54
N ASN A 79 -5.38 4.69 4.09
CA ASN A 79 -6.05 5.81 4.74
C ASN A 79 -6.52 5.45 6.15
N GLU A 80 -7.05 4.25 6.36
CA GLU A 80 -7.41 3.72 7.68
C GLU A 80 -6.18 3.61 8.60
N ALA A 81 -5.06 3.14 8.07
CA ALA A 81 -3.81 3.06 8.83
C ALA A 81 -3.28 4.46 9.22
N ILE A 82 -3.43 5.45 8.35
CA ILE A 82 -3.10 6.86 8.65
C ILE A 82 -4.06 7.43 9.70
N ALA A 83 -5.37 7.18 9.58
CA ALA A 83 -6.39 7.66 10.52
C ALA A 83 -6.18 7.11 11.94
N ARG A 84 -5.59 5.91 12.06
CA ARG A 84 -5.21 5.27 13.33
C ARG A 84 -3.82 5.68 13.83
N ASP A 85 -3.18 6.67 13.20
CA ASP A 85 -1.86 7.19 13.56
C ASP A 85 -0.74 6.12 13.57
N LEU A 86 -0.80 5.16 12.63
CA LEU A 86 0.27 4.16 12.50
C LEU A 86 1.56 4.83 12.02
N LYS A 87 2.70 4.34 12.55
CA LYS A 87 4.02 4.75 12.09
C LYS A 87 4.16 4.56 10.57
N PRO A 88 4.86 5.46 9.84
CA PRO A 88 5.08 5.34 8.40
C PRO A 88 5.69 3.99 7.98
N SER A 89 6.57 3.42 8.81
CA SER A 89 7.15 2.09 8.59
C SER A 89 6.09 0.98 8.61
N SER A 90 5.12 1.04 9.51
CA SER A 90 4.01 0.08 9.60
C SER A 90 3.07 0.20 8.41
N ILE A 91 2.74 1.43 7.99
CA ILE A 91 1.92 1.68 6.79
C ILE A 91 2.62 1.11 5.55
N ASN A 92 3.92 1.36 5.40
CA ASN A 92 4.70 0.85 4.27
C ASN A 92 4.87 -0.68 4.31
N LEU A 93 4.87 -1.28 5.51
CA LEU A 93 4.89 -2.74 5.67
C LEU A 93 3.58 -3.36 5.18
N GLN A 94 2.43 -2.79 5.55
CA GLN A 94 1.11 -3.18 5.03
C GLN A 94 1.05 -3.03 3.51
N LEU A 95 1.49 -1.88 2.97
CA LEU A 95 1.52 -1.64 1.52
C LEU A 95 2.40 -2.67 0.78
N SER A 96 3.55 -3.02 1.36
CA SER A 96 4.45 -4.00 0.77
C SER A 96 3.83 -5.39 0.72
N ALA A 97 3.10 -5.78 1.78
CA ALA A 97 2.32 -7.02 1.79
C ALA A 97 1.27 -7.00 0.68
N LEU A 98 0.46 -5.95 0.58
CA LEU A 98 -0.59 -5.82 -0.44
C LEU A 98 -0.04 -5.89 -1.87
N LYS A 99 1.08 -5.21 -2.15
CA LYS A 99 1.76 -5.29 -3.46
C LYS A 99 2.31 -6.69 -3.74
N GLY A 100 2.81 -7.37 -2.72
CA GLY A 100 3.29 -8.74 -2.81
C GLY A 100 2.19 -9.75 -3.15
N ILE A 101 1.05 -9.65 -2.46
CA ILE A 101 -0.14 -10.46 -2.70
C ILE A 101 -0.69 -10.20 -4.11
N ALA A 102 -0.81 -8.93 -4.51
CA ALA A 102 -1.28 -8.56 -5.85
C ALA A 102 -0.36 -9.11 -6.95
N LYS A 103 0.97 -9.14 -6.71
CA LYS A 103 1.92 -9.77 -7.64
C LYS A 103 1.63 -11.26 -7.81
N GLN A 104 1.33 -11.99 -6.72
CA GLN A 104 1.01 -13.41 -6.80
C GLN A 104 -0.32 -13.66 -7.52
N ALA A 105 -1.34 -12.84 -7.27
CA ALA A 105 -2.61 -12.91 -8.00
C ALA A 105 -2.43 -12.68 -9.51
N TRP A 106 -1.55 -11.75 -9.89
CA TRP A 106 -1.19 -11.52 -11.29
C TRP A 106 -0.43 -12.70 -11.91
N LEU A 107 0.58 -13.23 -11.21
CA LEU A 107 1.35 -14.40 -11.68
C LEU A 107 0.47 -15.65 -11.86
N ASN A 108 -0.60 -15.78 -11.07
CA ASN A 108 -1.56 -16.87 -11.14
C ASN A 108 -2.74 -16.60 -12.10
N TYR A 109 -2.66 -15.56 -12.94
CA TYR A 109 -3.70 -15.15 -13.90
C TYR A 109 -5.06 -14.81 -13.27
N GLN A 110 -5.11 -14.52 -11.97
CA GLN A 110 -6.33 -14.14 -11.24
C GLN A 110 -6.56 -12.63 -11.23
N MET A 111 -5.54 -11.84 -11.57
CA MET A 111 -5.60 -10.38 -11.64
C MET A 111 -5.03 -9.89 -12.98
N SER A 112 -5.72 -8.93 -13.61
CA SER A 112 -5.24 -8.32 -14.84
C SER A 112 -3.99 -7.46 -14.60
N ALA A 113 -3.16 -7.29 -15.64
CA ALA A 113 -1.96 -6.46 -15.57
C ALA A 113 -2.29 -4.98 -15.23
N ASP A 114 -3.37 -4.42 -15.78
CA ASP A 114 -3.83 -3.06 -15.47
C ASP A 114 -4.19 -2.92 -13.99
N ALA A 115 -4.97 -3.87 -13.42
CA ALA A 115 -5.32 -3.85 -12.01
C ALA A 115 -4.08 -3.90 -11.11
N TYR A 116 -3.13 -4.78 -11.42
CA TYR A 116 -1.86 -4.88 -10.70
C TYR A 116 -1.02 -3.61 -10.80
N GLN A 117 -0.91 -3.02 -12.00
CA GLN A 117 -0.14 -1.79 -12.21
C GLN A 117 -0.73 -0.62 -11.41
N ARG A 118 -2.06 -0.47 -11.40
CA ARG A 118 -2.73 0.56 -10.57
C ARG A 118 -2.48 0.35 -9.07
N ILE A 119 -2.42 -0.89 -8.58
CA ILE A 119 -2.05 -1.18 -7.19
C ILE A 119 -0.60 -0.78 -6.90
N LYS A 120 0.33 -1.03 -7.85
CA LYS A 120 1.74 -0.63 -7.68
C LYS A 120 1.93 0.88 -7.56
N GLU A 121 1.10 1.68 -8.22
CA GLU A 121 1.15 3.14 -8.18
C GLU A 121 0.70 3.73 -6.83
N VAL A 122 0.01 2.96 -5.99
CA VAL A 122 -0.39 3.44 -4.66
C VAL A 122 0.85 3.78 -3.84
N LYS A 123 0.89 5.03 -3.36
CA LYS A 123 1.99 5.58 -2.58
C LYS A 123 1.80 5.27 -1.10
N GLY A 124 2.89 4.88 -0.45
CA GLY A 124 2.91 4.68 0.98
C GLY A 124 3.13 6.00 1.74
N ALA A 125 3.10 5.91 3.07
CA ALA A 125 3.40 7.06 3.91
C ALA A 125 4.87 7.46 3.77
N SER A 126 5.12 8.73 3.45
CA SER A 126 6.46 9.30 3.53
C SER A 126 6.77 9.59 4.99
N GLY A 127 7.65 8.79 5.60
CA GLY A 127 8.42 9.30 6.72
C GLY A 127 9.41 10.29 6.14
N GLN A 128 9.51 11.51 6.68
CA GLN A 128 10.69 12.32 6.42
C GLN A 128 11.92 11.56 6.96
N ARG A 129 12.52 10.72 6.13
CA ARG A 129 13.97 10.55 6.16
C ARG A 129 14.51 11.74 5.40
N ILE A 130 14.91 12.77 6.13
CA ILE A 130 16.05 13.55 5.69
C ILE A 130 17.15 12.51 5.48
N ALA A 131 17.46 12.19 4.22
CA ALA A 131 18.63 11.37 3.95
C ALA A 131 19.83 12.16 4.51
N PRO A 132 20.63 11.62 5.45
CA PRO A 132 21.89 12.26 5.79
C PRO A 132 22.70 12.30 4.49
N GLY A 133 22.83 13.50 3.91
CA GLY A 133 23.56 13.71 2.66
C GLY A 133 22.79 14.32 1.49
N ARG A 134 21.47 14.60 1.57
CA ARG A 134 20.74 15.30 0.49
C ARG A 134 19.75 16.39 0.95
N ALA A 135 20.13 17.18 1.95
CA ALA A 135 19.39 18.38 2.35
C ALA A 135 20.07 19.71 1.94
N TRP A 136 21.28 19.68 1.37
CA TRP A 136 22.06 20.91 1.18
C TRP A 136 22.07 21.46 -0.26
N ALA A 137 21.48 20.74 -1.24
CA ALA A 137 21.55 21.15 -2.64
C ALA A 137 20.38 22.02 -3.14
N LYS A 138 19.39 22.34 -2.28
CA LYS A 138 18.22 23.14 -2.70
C LYS A 138 18.03 24.46 -1.96
N ALA A 139 18.86 24.76 -0.95
CA ALA A 139 18.83 26.04 -0.24
C ALA A 139 19.74 27.12 -0.88
N ILE A 140 20.62 26.76 -1.82
CA ILE A 140 21.55 27.71 -2.46
C ILE A 140 21.03 28.07 -3.85
N LYS A 141 19.91 28.82 -3.94
CA LYS A 141 19.63 29.63 -5.15
C LYS A 141 18.57 30.74 -5.07
N SER A 142 18.07 31.14 -3.89
CA SER A 142 17.09 32.26 -3.82
C SER A 142 17.47 33.45 -2.95
N GLU A 143 18.58 33.43 -2.20
CA GLU A 143 18.99 34.62 -1.44
C GLU A 143 19.94 35.47 -2.30
N ARG A 144 19.38 36.47 -2.98
CA ARG A 144 20.10 37.63 -3.49
C ARG A 144 20.72 38.34 -2.28
N MET A 145 21.94 37.99 -1.88
CA MET A 145 22.70 38.74 -0.88
C MET A 145 22.91 40.18 -1.38
N PRO A 146 22.51 41.23 -0.64
CA PRO A 146 22.98 42.57 -0.89
C PRO A 146 24.44 42.70 -0.43
N SER A 147 25.21 43.40 -1.25
CA SER A 147 26.64 43.68 -1.12
C SER A 147 27.03 44.19 0.29
N PRO A 148 28.15 43.72 0.87
CA PRO A 148 28.63 44.17 2.17
C PRO A 148 29.36 45.50 2.04
N ARG A 149 28.61 46.59 1.95
CA ARG A 149 29.13 47.93 2.25
C ARG A 149 28.09 48.65 3.11
N ASN A 150 28.55 49.14 4.26
CA ASN A 150 27.83 49.92 5.27
C ASN A 150 27.16 49.13 6.42
N TRP A 151 27.97 48.74 7.41
CA TRP A 151 27.53 48.29 8.75
C TRP A 151 28.07 49.18 9.88
N TYR A 152 28.49 50.42 9.58
CA TYR A 152 28.72 51.43 10.62
C TYR A 152 27.64 52.50 10.49
N LEU A 153 26.67 52.47 11.40
CA LEU A 153 26.04 53.61 12.10
C LEU A 153 24.70 53.16 12.71
N LEU A 154 24.59 53.42 14.02
CA LEU A 154 23.49 53.20 14.98
C LEU A 154 23.48 51.84 15.68
#